data_AF-A0A1G9LKR4-F1
#
_entry.id   AF-A0A1G9LKR4-F1
#
_cell.length_a   1.000
_cell.length_b   1.000
_cell.length_c   1.000
_cell.angle_alpha   90.00
_cell.angle_beta   90.00
_cell.angle_gamma   90.00
#
_symmetry.space_group_name_H-M   'P 1'
#
loop_
_entity.id
_entity.type
_entity.pdbx_description
1 polymer ?
#
loop_
_entity_poly.entity_id
_entity_poly.type
_entity_poly.pdbx_seq_one_letter_code
_entity_poly.pdbx_strand_id
1 'polypeptide(L)' 'MITDLCVMRPDLETKELVVVSLHPSVSQDYTTETTGWKIRFAEAIEATPEPSDKELDVLRGLKARTERHHAGE' A
#
# COMPACT_ATOMS: atom_id res chain seq x y z
N MET A 1 -1.50 -6.83 4.95
CA MET A 1 -2.50 -5.75 4.87
C MET A 1 -1.90 -4.61 4.07
N ILE A 2 -2.66 -4.00 3.18
CA ILE A 2 -2.23 -2.83 2.38
C ILE A 2 -3.23 -1.74 2.68
N THR A 3 -2.75 -0.55 3.03
CA THR A 3 -3.56 0.65 3.26
C THR A 3 -3.18 1.72 2.24
N ASP A 4 -3.75 2.91 2.37
CA ASP A 4 -3.32 4.12 1.67
C ASP A 4 -1.98 4.69 2.18
N LEU A 5 -1.47 4.19 3.31
CA LEU A 5 -0.24 4.68 3.94
C LEU A 5 0.95 3.72 3.74
N CYS A 6 0.70 2.42 3.84
CA CYS A 6 1.78 1.45 3.97
C CYS A 6 1.36 0.01 3.64
N VAL A 7 2.37 -0.85 3.55
CA VAL A 7 2.21 -2.31 3.54
C VAL A 7 2.62 -2.87 4.89
N MET A 8 1.74 -3.67 5.47
CA MET A 8 1.99 -4.42 6.70
C MET A 8 1.98 -5.93 6.44
N ARG A 9 2.87 -6.65 7.10
CA ARG A 9 2.93 -8.13 7.08
C ARG A 9 2.91 -8.66 8.51
N PRO A 10 2.38 -9.87 8.75
CA PRO A 10 2.55 -10.54 10.03
C PRO A 10 4.04 -10.81 10.28
N ASP A 11 4.51 -10.44 11.46
CA ASP A 11 5.79 -10.87 11.99
C ASP A 11 5.86 -12.42 12.00
N LEU A 12 7.00 -12.99 11.65
CA LEU A 12 7.13 -14.45 11.53
C LEU A 12 7.02 -15.18 12.87
N GLU A 13 7.36 -14.53 13.97
CA GLU A 13 7.33 -15.11 15.31
C GLU A 13 6.05 -14.72 16.05
N THR A 14 5.80 -13.41 16.18
CA THR A 14 4.68 -12.91 17.02
C THR A 14 3.35 -12.92 16.30
N LYS A 15 3.36 -13.01 14.96
CA LYS A 15 2.19 -12.89 14.08
C LYS A 15 1.47 -11.53 14.16
N GLU A 16 2.04 -10.55 14.86
CA GLU A 16 1.54 -9.18 14.88
C GLU A 16 1.79 -8.48 13.54
N LEU A 17 0.93 -7.53 13.18
CA LEU A 17 1.17 -6.71 11.99
C LEU A 17 2.31 -5.72 12.24
N VAL A 18 3.31 -5.78 11.37
CA VAL A 18 4.44 -4.85 11.33
C VAL A 18 4.48 -4.15 9.97
N VAL A 19 4.78 -2.85 9.98
CA VAL A 19 5.00 -2.07 8.75
C VAL A 19 6.31 -2.49 8.12
N VAL A 20 6.25 -2.93 6.87
CA VAL A 20 7.42 -3.39 6.09
C VAL A 20 7.73 -2.46 4.92
N SER A 21 6.78 -1.62 4.51
CA SER A 21 7.00 -0.61 3.47
C SER A 21 6.07 0.57 3.66
N LEU A 22 6.59 1.79 3.46
CA LEU A 22 5.80 3.02 3.43
C LEU A 22 5.54 3.44 1.98
N HIS A 23 4.33 3.91 1.69
CA HIS A 23 4.06 4.48 0.37
C HIS A 23 4.82 5.80 0.16
N PRO A 24 5.13 6.17 -1.10
CA PRO A 24 5.83 7.41 -1.38
C PRO A 24 5.19 8.62 -0.67
N SER A 25 6.02 9.47 -0.08
CA SER A 25 5.62 10.67 0.69
C SER A 25 4.99 10.43 2.07
N VAL A 26 4.83 9.18 2.52
CA VAL A 26 4.31 8.86 3.86
C VAL A 26 5.44 8.71 4.87
N SER A 27 5.31 9.33 6.05
CA SER A 27 6.27 9.20 7.16
C SER A 27 5.83 8.16 8.21
N GLN A 28 6.79 7.65 8.99
CA GLN A 28 6.50 6.78 10.14
C GLN A 28 5.66 7.50 11.20
N ASP A 29 5.96 8.78 11.46
CA ASP A 29 5.23 9.60 12.43
C ASP A 29 3.76 9.73 12.05
N TYR A 30 3.49 10.09 10.78
CA TYR A 30 2.11 10.20 10.28
C TYR A 30 1.36 8.86 10.34
N THR A 31 2.05 7.76 10.00
CA THR A 31 1.47 6.41 10.14
C THR A 31 1.13 6.09 11.60
N THR A 32 1.99 6.49 12.53
CA THR A 32 1.78 6.26 13.97
C THR A 32 0.61 7.10 14.50
N GLU A 33 0.53 8.38 14.15
CA GLU A 33 -0.54 9.28 14.58
C GLU A 33 -1.92 8.89 14.04
N THR A 34 -1.98 8.35 12.83
CA THR A 34 -3.22 7.92 12.16
C THR A 34 -3.65 6.51 12.54
N THR A 35 -2.81 5.75 13.26
CA THR A 35 -3.11 4.37 13.67
C THR A 35 -3.62 4.33 15.10
N GLY A 36 -4.84 3.81 15.30
CA GLY A 36 -5.51 3.75 16.61
C GLY A 36 -4.92 2.76 17.63
N TRP A 37 -3.80 2.12 17.32
CA TRP A 37 -3.06 1.21 18.20
C TRP A 37 -1.56 1.41 18.04
N LYS A 38 -0.77 0.91 18.99
CA LYS A 38 0.70 0.99 18.91
C LYS A 38 1.21 0.14 17.74
N ILE A 39 1.55 0.78 16.63
CA ILE A 39 2.09 0.13 15.45
C ILE A 39 3.59 -0.15 15.59
N ARG A 40 4.04 -1.25 15.01
CA ARG A 40 5.45 -1.65 14.96
C ARG A 40 5.98 -1.52 13.54
N PHE A 41 7.27 -1.26 13.43
CA PHE A 41 7.98 -1.16 12.16
C PHE A 41 9.04 -2.26 12.07
N ALA A 42 9.27 -2.78 10.87
CA ALA A 42 10.40 -3.67 10.60
C ALA A 42 11.74 -2.94 10.78
N GLU A 43 12.80 -3.69 11.05
CA GLU A 43 14.15 -3.13 11.24
C GLU A 43 14.62 -2.35 10.01
N ALA A 44 14.34 -2.87 8.82
CA ALA A 44 14.54 -2.18 7.55
C ALA A 44 13.18 -1.91 6.90
N ILE A 45 12.88 -0.63 6.64
CA ILE A 45 11.71 -0.21 5.88
C ILE A 45 12.17 0.31 4.53
N GLU A 46 11.47 -0.11 3.48
CA GLU A 46 11.66 0.40 2.14
C GLU A 46 10.45 1.21 1.68
N ALA A 47 10.67 2.16 0.78
CA ALA A 47 9.56 2.80 0.08
C ALA A 47 8.88 1.78 -0.83
N THR A 48 7.56 1.84 -0.95
CA THR A 48 6.84 1.04 -1.95
C THR A 48 7.28 1.51 -3.33
N PRO A 49 7.73 0.60 -4.21
CA PRO A 49 8.24 0.98 -5.51
C PRO A 49 7.14 1.64 -6.35
N GLU A 50 7.53 2.64 -7.13
CA GLU A 50 6.62 3.22 -8.13
C GLU A 50 6.28 2.16 -9.19
N PRO A 51 5.03 2.14 -9.68
CA PRO A 51 4.65 1.25 -10.77
C PRO A 51 5.45 1.57 -12.05
N SER A 52 5.74 0.54 -12.82
CA SER A 52 6.32 0.71 -14.16
C SER A 52 5.30 1.29 -15.15
N ASP A 53 5.79 1.91 -16.23
CA ASP A 53 4.94 2.43 -17.31
C ASP A 53 3.99 1.36 -17.87
N LYS A 54 4.50 0.13 -18.04
CA LYS A 54 3.71 -1.01 -18.52
C LYS A 54 2.58 -1.37 -17.55
N GLU A 55 2.83 -1.37 -16.24
CA GLU A 55 1.80 -1.64 -15.24
C GLU A 55 0.73 -0.54 -15.25
N LEU A 56 1.15 0.73 -15.37
CA LEU A 56 0.23 1.86 -15.47
C LEU A 56 -0.66 1.77 -16.71
N ASP A 57 -0.10 1.44 -17.87
CA ASP A 57 -0.85 1.29 -19.12
C ASP A 57 -1.90 0.18 -19.01
N VAL A 58 -1.51 -0.98 -18.48
CA VAL A 58 -2.42 -2.11 -18.24
C VAL A 58 -3.53 -1.72 -17.26
N LEU A 59 -3.19 -1.09 -16.14
CA LEU A 59 -4.15 -0.68 -15.12
C LEU A 59 -5.17 0.34 -15.64
N ARG A 60 -4.70 1.35 -16.39
CA ARG A 60 -5.57 2.37 -17.00
C ARG A 60 -6.50 1.74 -18.05
N GLY A 61 -5.98 0.82 -18.87
CA GLY A 61 -6.79 0.08 -19.84
C GLY A 61 -7.86 -0.79 -19.17
N LEU A 62 -7.53 -1.45 -18.05
CA LEU A 62 -8.48 -2.21 -17.24
C LEU A 62 -9.60 -1.31 -16.72
N LYS A 63 -9.24 -0.18 -16.09
CA LYS A 63 -10.20 0.79 -15.53
C LYS A 63 -11.17 1.32 -16.59
N ALA A 64 -10.67 1.70 -17.77
CA ALA A 64 -11.50 2.19 -18.87
C ALA A 64 -12.50 1.16 -19.39
N ARG A 65 -12.14 -0.14 -19.42
CA ARG A 65 -13.09 -1.21 -19.82
C ARG A 65 -14.19 -1.39 -18.79
N THR A 66 -13.83 -1.38 -17.51
CA THR A 66 -14.80 -1.47 -16.41
C THR A 66 -15.76 -0.28 -16.44
N GLU A 67 -15.26 0.93 -16.68
CA GLU A 67 -16.06 2.14 -16.81
C GLU A 67 -17.06 2.06 -17.97
N ARG A 68 -16.63 1.64 -19.17
CA ARG A 68 -17.54 1.44 -20.32
C ARG A 68 -18.66 0.44 -20.01
N HIS A 69 -18.29 -0.72 -19.47
CA HIS A 69 -19.29 -1.73 -19.08
C HIS A 69 -20.30 -1.18 -18.06
N HIS A 70 -19.84 -0.40 -17.08
CA HIS A 70 -20.72 0.20 -16.07
C HIS A 70 -21.55 1.38 -16.60
N ALA A 71 -21.10 2.02 -17.69
CA ALA A 71 -21.83 3.06 -18.40
C ALA A 71 -22.88 2.51 -19.40
N GLY A 72 -22.89 1.20 -19.67
CA GLY A 72 -23.80 0.57 -20.63
C GLY A 72 -23.30 0.61 -22.09
N GLU A 73 -22.00 0.83 -22.29
CA GLU A 73 -21.32 0.80 -23.60
C GLU A 73 -20.60 -0.53 -23.87
#